data_AF-A0A6L8Q429-F1
#
_entry.id   AF-A0A6L8Q429-F1
#
_cell.length_a   1.000
_cell.length_b   1.000
_cell.length_c   1.000
_cell.angle_alpha   90.00
_cell.angle_beta   90.00
_cell.angle_gamma   90.00
#
_symmetry.space_group_name_H-M   'P 1'
#
loop_
_entity.id
_entity.type
_entity.pdbx_description
1 polymer ?
#
loop_
_entity_poly.entity_id
_entity_poly.type
_entity_poly.pdbx_seq_one_letter_code
_entity_poly.pdbx_strand_id
1 'polypeptide(L)'
;MRVHLDASCLNILFSKRSMEQLAESGTCGAFQSAVSLFVRRSDGMTKGEALSQLFSYMGKNYRNEYLYKSLLLKKIVYGRHSPRTTSAICELPVGKSIADFVLINGKACIYEIKTDLDNFSRLDSQLNDYYRAFRYVSVVSSEKSASTLSELLKDSPVGLMVLSDRLTFRTLKEPLCWTSAIDASAQFDLLRKKEREEVLLQCGADLPDTTPVRYYSACLERFQALDDASRISVFESILKRRGQRVDQAALAIYPDEFKLIAYNHGANVRQGEKLLEFAQSKLE
;
A
#
# COMPACT_ATOMS: atom_id res chain seq x y z
N MET A 1 23.08 -5.17 -16.67
CA MET A 1 23.61 -3.84 -16.30
C MET A 1 22.99 -2.69 -17.11
N ARG A 2 22.88 -2.75 -18.45
CA ARG A 2 22.15 -1.72 -19.25
C ARG A 2 20.65 -1.59 -18.94
N VAL A 3 19.93 -2.70 -18.78
CA VAL A 3 18.47 -2.71 -18.49
C VAL A 3 18.10 -2.01 -17.17
N HIS A 4 19.00 -2.03 -16.16
CA HIS A 4 18.72 -1.43 -14.85
C HIS A 4 18.90 0.10 -14.82
N LEU A 5 19.77 0.66 -15.65
CA LEU A 5 19.97 2.12 -15.75
C LEU A 5 18.81 2.79 -16.50
N ASP A 6 18.28 2.13 -17.54
CA ASP A 6 17.21 2.66 -18.37
C ASP A 6 15.83 2.66 -17.67
N ALA A 7 15.58 1.70 -16.77
CA ALA A 7 14.29 1.56 -16.09
C ALA A 7 14.06 2.56 -14.93
N SER A 8 15.08 3.33 -14.55
CA SER A 8 14.97 4.35 -13.48
C SER A 8 13.91 5.40 -13.79
N CYS A 9 13.71 5.75 -15.07
CA CYS A 9 12.68 6.68 -15.49
C CYS A 9 11.26 6.17 -15.21
N LEU A 10 11.03 4.85 -15.13
CA LEU A 10 9.73 4.26 -14.78
C LEU A 10 9.41 4.49 -13.29
N ASN A 11 10.40 4.41 -12.39
CA ASN A 11 10.20 4.74 -10.98
C ASN A 11 9.83 6.23 -10.81
N ILE A 12 10.45 7.10 -11.61
CA ILE A 12 10.18 8.54 -11.56
C ILE A 12 8.79 8.83 -12.15
N LEU A 13 8.45 8.21 -13.28
CA LEU A 13 7.17 8.40 -13.97
C LEU A 13 5.98 8.06 -13.08
N PHE A 14 6.04 6.94 -12.37
CA PHE A 14 4.98 6.50 -11.46
C PHE A 14 5.16 7.08 -10.04
N SER A 15 5.39 8.40 -9.99
CA SER A 15 5.45 9.19 -8.76
C SER A 15 4.35 10.24 -8.72
N LYS A 16 4.00 10.71 -7.52
CA LYS A 16 3.04 11.82 -7.33
C LYS A 16 3.42 13.04 -8.16
N ARG A 17 4.69 13.42 -8.13
CA ARG A 17 5.21 14.59 -8.86
C ARG A 17 4.98 14.47 -10.36
N SER A 18 5.33 13.32 -10.94
CA SER A 18 5.13 13.12 -12.38
C SER A 18 3.65 13.07 -12.73
N MET A 19 2.82 12.41 -11.92
CA MET A 19 1.36 12.42 -12.11
C MET A 19 0.79 13.86 -12.10
N GLU A 20 1.21 14.71 -11.17
CA GLU A 20 0.81 16.12 -11.10
C GLU A 20 1.27 16.90 -12.34
N GLN A 21 2.52 16.71 -12.78
CA GLN A 21 3.05 17.35 -14.00
C GLN A 21 2.30 16.91 -15.26
N LEU A 22 1.96 15.63 -15.37
CA LEU A 22 1.16 15.13 -16.49
C LEU A 22 -0.25 15.74 -16.50
N ALA A 23 -0.88 15.87 -15.34
CA ALA A 23 -2.18 16.51 -15.21
C ALA A 23 -2.13 18.01 -15.56
N GLU A 24 -1.05 18.71 -15.21
CA GLU A 24 -0.96 20.16 -15.39
C GLU A 24 -0.42 20.58 -16.75
N SER A 25 0.62 19.90 -17.23
CA SER A 25 1.39 20.29 -18.42
C SER A 25 1.24 19.31 -19.58
N GLY A 26 0.53 18.19 -19.38
CA GLY A 26 0.33 17.18 -20.42
C GLY A 26 1.60 16.42 -20.83
N THR A 27 2.70 16.58 -20.09
CA THR A 27 3.99 15.90 -20.30
C THR A 27 4.91 16.05 -19.09
N CYS A 28 5.92 15.19 -18.98
CA CYS A 28 7.07 15.36 -18.09
C CYS A 28 8.29 14.64 -18.67
N GLY A 29 9.50 15.00 -18.23
CA GLY A 29 10.74 14.41 -18.75
C GLY A 29 10.82 12.89 -18.54
N ALA A 30 10.28 12.38 -17.42
CA ALA A 30 10.23 10.94 -17.16
C ALA A 30 9.30 10.20 -18.15
N PHE A 31 8.15 10.79 -18.48
CA PHE A 31 7.23 10.24 -19.47
C PHE A 31 7.86 10.20 -20.87
N GLN A 32 8.47 11.31 -21.30
CA GLN A 32 9.15 11.39 -22.60
C GLN A 32 10.28 10.37 -22.71
N SER A 33 11.09 10.24 -21.66
CA SER A 33 12.18 9.26 -21.60
C SER A 33 11.65 7.82 -21.67
N ALA A 34 10.64 7.50 -20.86
CA ALA A 34 10.04 6.16 -20.83
C ALA A 34 9.40 5.80 -22.17
N VAL A 35 8.66 6.73 -22.80
CA VAL A 35 8.08 6.53 -24.13
C VAL A 35 9.16 6.25 -25.16
N SER A 36 10.21 7.06 -25.20
CA SER A 36 11.33 6.89 -26.15
C SER A 36 12.00 5.51 -26.02
N LEU A 37 12.17 5.03 -24.78
CA LEU A 37 12.91 3.79 -24.51
C LEU A 37 12.07 2.52 -24.66
N PHE A 38 10.78 2.58 -24.30
CA PHE A 38 9.99 1.37 -24.03
C PHE A 38 8.69 1.27 -24.82
N VAL A 39 8.22 2.34 -25.46
CA VAL A 39 6.94 2.34 -26.19
C VAL A 39 7.18 2.09 -27.67
N ARG A 40 6.44 1.14 -28.24
CA ARG A 40 6.38 0.96 -29.70
C ARG A 40 5.28 1.86 -30.24
N ARG A 41 5.69 2.94 -30.91
CA ARG A 41 4.78 3.92 -31.51
C ARG A 41 3.95 3.30 -32.63
N SER A 42 2.70 3.73 -32.72
CA SER A 42 1.79 3.45 -33.83
C SER A 42 1.00 4.72 -34.18
N ASP A 43 0.52 4.80 -35.42
CA ASP A 43 -0.24 5.97 -35.87
C ASP A 43 -1.50 6.19 -35.03
N GLY A 44 -1.72 7.43 -34.61
CA GLY A 44 -2.88 7.81 -33.82
C GLY A 44 -2.87 7.33 -32.37
N MET A 45 -1.77 6.72 -31.91
CA MET A 45 -1.62 6.25 -30.53
C MET A 45 -1.85 7.39 -29.53
N THR A 46 -2.59 7.11 -28.48
CA THR A 46 -2.86 8.03 -27.38
C THR A 46 -1.79 7.92 -26.30
N LYS A 47 -1.66 8.95 -25.46
CA LYS A 47 -0.74 8.90 -24.31
C LYS A 47 -1.19 7.87 -23.26
N GLY A 48 -2.49 7.60 -23.17
CA GLY A 48 -3.06 6.53 -22.33
C GLY A 48 -2.61 5.14 -22.79
N GLU A 49 -2.68 4.85 -24.09
CA GLU A 49 -2.15 3.60 -24.64
C GLU A 49 -0.64 3.47 -24.40
N ALA A 50 0.08 4.59 -24.41
CA ALA A 50 1.51 4.60 -24.11
C ALA A 50 1.76 4.22 -22.65
N LEU A 51 1.00 4.79 -21.71
CA LEU A 51 1.05 4.39 -20.30
C LEU A 51 0.75 2.90 -20.11
N SER A 52 -0.28 2.37 -20.78
CA SER A 52 -0.62 0.95 -20.69
C SER A 52 0.48 0.04 -21.26
N GLN A 53 1.16 0.44 -22.34
CA GLN A 53 2.35 -0.27 -22.84
C GLN A 53 3.50 -0.23 -21.81
N LEU A 54 3.76 0.93 -21.19
CA LEU A 54 4.80 1.08 -20.17
C LEU A 54 4.53 0.20 -18.95
N PHE A 55 3.29 0.20 -18.45
CA PHE A 55 2.89 -0.63 -17.33
C PHE A 55 2.99 -2.13 -17.67
N SER A 56 2.62 -2.51 -18.90
CA SER A 56 2.79 -3.88 -19.41
C SER A 56 4.27 -4.28 -19.53
N TYR A 57 5.13 -3.35 -19.93
CA TYR A 57 6.58 -3.56 -19.98
C TYR A 57 7.14 -3.80 -18.58
N MET A 58 6.74 -3.01 -17.57
CA MET A 58 7.12 -3.23 -16.17
C MET A 58 6.72 -4.62 -15.69
N GLY A 59 5.51 -5.06 -16.02
CA GLY A 59 5.02 -6.40 -15.69
C GLY A 59 5.90 -7.54 -16.17
N LYS A 60 6.57 -7.37 -17.32
CA LYS A 60 7.42 -8.42 -17.92
C LYS A 60 8.89 -8.28 -17.55
N ASN A 61 9.39 -7.05 -17.49
CA ASN A 61 10.84 -6.79 -17.50
C ASN A 61 11.35 -6.05 -16.25
N TYR A 62 10.47 -5.38 -15.50
CA TYR A 62 10.88 -4.55 -14.36
C TYR A 62 9.77 -4.44 -13.31
N ARG A 63 9.57 -5.52 -12.54
CA ARG A 63 8.55 -5.59 -11.48
C ARG A 63 9.02 -4.89 -10.22
N ASN A 64 8.95 -3.56 -10.21
CA ASN A 64 9.22 -2.75 -9.04
C ASN A 64 8.06 -2.80 -8.02
N GLU A 65 8.31 -2.26 -6.83
CA GLU A 65 7.32 -2.21 -5.74
C GLU A 65 6.02 -1.51 -6.13
N TYR A 66 6.10 -0.44 -6.95
CA TYR A 66 4.92 0.26 -7.47
C TYR A 66 3.95 -0.66 -8.22
N LEU A 67 4.49 -1.54 -9.07
CA LEU A 67 3.70 -2.52 -9.80
C LEU A 67 3.00 -3.49 -8.83
N TYR A 68 3.74 -4.03 -7.86
CA TYR A 68 3.16 -4.93 -6.86
C TYR A 68 2.04 -4.25 -6.06
N LYS A 69 2.27 -3.05 -5.52
CA LYS A 69 1.26 -2.27 -4.79
C LYS A 69 0.04 -1.97 -5.65
N SER A 70 0.23 -1.60 -6.91
CA SER A 70 -0.86 -1.29 -7.84
C SER A 70 -1.73 -2.51 -8.15
N LEU A 71 -1.08 -3.66 -8.39
CA LEU A 71 -1.79 -4.91 -8.63
C LEU A 71 -2.47 -5.43 -7.36
N LEU A 72 -1.88 -5.27 -6.17
CA LEU A 72 -2.50 -5.63 -4.90
C LEU A 72 -3.76 -4.80 -4.66
N LEU A 73 -3.69 -3.48 -4.87
CA LEU A 73 -4.85 -2.60 -4.78
C LEU A 73 -5.95 -3.05 -5.74
N LYS A 74 -5.62 -3.29 -7.02
CA LYS A 74 -6.57 -3.76 -8.04
C LYS A 74 -7.18 -5.12 -7.67
N LYS A 75 -6.37 -6.10 -7.30
CA LYS A 75 -6.86 -7.45 -6.99
C LYS A 75 -7.72 -7.44 -5.73
N ILE A 76 -7.25 -6.82 -4.66
CA ILE A 76 -7.82 -7.03 -3.34
C ILE A 76 -8.97 -6.07 -3.06
N VAL A 77 -8.81 -4.79 -3.38
CA VAL A 77 -9.83 -3.76 -3.10
C VAL A 77 -10.92 -3.73 -4.17
N TYR A 78 -10.57 -3.97 -5.43
CA TYR A 78 -11.50 -3.87 -6.56
C TYR A 78 -11.90 -5.21 -7.20
N GLY A 79 -11.09 -6.27 -7.03
CA GLY A 79 -11.35 -7.59 -7.63
C GLY A 79 -12.05 -8.57 -6.69
N ARG A 80 -11.47 -8.82 -5.52
CA ARG A 80 -11.97 -9.83 -4.56
C ARG A 80 -13.01 -9.26 -3.59
N HIS A 81 -12.92 -7.98 -3.28
CA HIS A 81 -13.76 -7.34 -2.29
C HIS A 81 -14.39 -6.06 -2.83
N SER A 82 -15.31 -5.48 -2.06
CA SER A 82 -15.91 -4.18 -2.36
C SER A 82 -15.12 -3.08 -1.65
N PRO A 83 -14.86 -1.93 -2.31
CA PRO A 83 -14.35 -0.73 -1.65
C PRO A 83 -15.24 -0.24 -0.49
N ARG A 84 -16.51 -0.67 -0.42
CA ARG A 84 -17.40 -0.39 0.71
C ARG A 84 -17.03 -1.16 1.97
N THR A 85 -16.53 -2.38 1.82
CA THR A 85 -16.25 -3.30 2.95
C THR A 85 -14.77 -3.45 3.24
N THR A 86 -13.90 -3.02 2.32
CA THR A 86 -12.45 -3.16 2.37
C THR A 86 -11.77 -1.80 2.26
N SER A 87 -10.71 -1.62 3.05
CA SER A 87 -9.83 -0.47 2.94
C SER A 87 -8.37 -0.89 2.89
N ALA A 88 -7.54 -0.04 2.30
CA ALA A 88 -6.10 -0.19 2.32
C ALA A 88 -5.45 1.05 2.94
N ILE A 89 -4.30 0.85 3.57
CA ILE A 89 -3.38 1.93 3.96
C ILE A 89 -2.02 1.54 3.40
N CYS A 90 -1.45 2.38 2.55
CA CYS A 90 -0.11 2.18 2.02
C CYS A 90 0.92 2.86 2.92
N GLU A 91 2.11 2.27 3.00
CA GLU A 91 3.30 2.88 3.63
C GLU A 91 3.06 3.33 5.08
N LEU A 92 2.47 2.44 5.89
CA LEU A 92 2.19 2.70 7.29
C LEU A 92 3.47 2.47 8.12
N PRO A 93 4.05 3.49 8.77
CA PRO A 93 5.18 3.29 9.67
C PRO A 93 4.76 2.45 10.88
N VAL A 94 5.47 1.38 11.20
CA VAL A 94 5.23 0.52 12.37
C VAL A 94 6.57 0.25 13.04
N GLY A 95 6.76 0.74 14.26
CA GLY A 95 8.05 0.65 14.94
C GLY A 95 9.16 1.35 14.13
N LYS A 96 10.20 0.60 13.75
CA LYS A 96 11.32 1.11 12.91
C LYS A 96 11.16 0.76 11.43
N SER A 97 10.05 0.12 11.07
CA SER A 97 9.76 -0.40 9.75
C SER A 97 8.60 0.35 9.11
N ILE A 98 8.39 0.17 7.80
CA ILE A 98 7.27 0.77 7.07
C ILE A 98 6.55 -0.36 6.36
N ALA A 99 5.34 -0.66 6.80
CA ALA A 99 4.51 -1.67 6.16
C ALA A 99 4.05 -1.16 4.79
N ASP A 100 4.38 -1.90 3.73
CA ASP A 100 4.07 -1.50 2.36
C ASP A 100 2.58 -1.31 2.13
N PHE A 101 1.78 -2.26 2.62
CA PHE A 101 0.35 -2.29 2.37
C PHE A 101 -0.38 -2.97 3.53
N VAL A 102 -1.34 -2.27 4.13
CA VAL A 102 -2.21 -2.80 5.18
C VAL A 102 -3.61 -2.92 4.62
N LEU A 103 -4.11 -4.16 4.50
CA LEU A 103 -5.47 -4.43 4.08
C LEU A 103 -6.36 -4.64 5.29
N ILE A 104 -7.55 -4.02 5.28
CA ILE A 104 -8.53 -4.18 6.36
C ILE A 104 -9.87 -4.58 5.78
N ASN A 105 -10.23 -5.85 5.97
CA ASN A 105 -11.52 -6.42 5.60
C ASN A 105 -11.88 -7.59 6.53
N GLY A 106 -12.65 -7.31 7.58
CA GLY A 106 -12.92 -8.27 8.67
C GLY A 106 -11.72 -8.54 9.58
N LYS A 107 -10.50 -8.45 9.06
CA LYS A 107 -9.22 -8.45 9.78
C LYS A 107 -8.26 -7.44 9.14
N ALA A 108 -7.33 -6.90 9.93
CA ALA A 108 -6.21 -6.10 9.43
C ALA A 108 -4.99 -7.00 9.15
N CYS A 109 -4.52 -7.02 7.91
CA CYS A 109 -3.37 -7.81 7.47
C CYS A 109 -2.34 -6.91 6.79
N ILE A 110 -1.09 -7.00 7.25
CA ILE A 110 0.06 -6.42 6.57
C ILE A 110 0.44 -7.30 5.38
N TYR A 111 0.81 -6.67 4.27
CA TYR A 111 1.46 -7.26 3.11
C TYR A 111 2.78 -6.52 2.89
N GLU A 112 3.88 -7.17 3.23
CA GLU A 112 5.25 -6.71 2.99
C GLU A 112 5.71 -7.20 1.61
N ILE A 113 6.16 -6.32 0.72
CA ILE A 113 6.55 -6.67 -0.65
C ILE A 113 8.06 -6.91 -0.70
N LYS A 114 8.46 -8.02 -1.32
CA LYS A 114 9.86 -8.36 -1.63
C LYS A 114 10.00 -8.64 -3.11
N THR A 115 10.53 -7.67 -3.84
CA THR A 115 10.80 -7.73 -5.27
C THR A 115 12.04 -8.59 -5.57
N ASP A 116 12.27 -8.90 -6.85
CA ASP A 116 13.47 -9.63 -7.30
C ASP A 116 14.79 -8.87 -7.01
N LEU A 117 14.71 -7.59 -6.66
CA LEU A 117 15.87 -6.74 -6.35
C LEU A 117 16.22 -6.72 -4.86
N ASP A 118 15.31 -7.20 -4.01
CA ASP A 118 15.47 -7.14 -2.56
C ASP A 118 16.28 -8.33 -2.05
N ASN A 119 17.03 -8.09 -0.98
CA ASN A 119 17.53 -9.15 -0.12
C ASN A 119 16.62 -9.29 1.12
N PHE A 120 16.67 -10.44 1.78
CA PHE A 120 15.83 -10.73 2.94
C PHE A 120 16.46 -10.35 4.28
N SER A 121 17.61 -9.66 4.30
CA SER A 121 18.37 -9.40 5.54
C SER A 121 17.59 -8.58 6.58
N ARG A 122 16.65 -7.74 6.14
CA ARG A 122 15.81 -6.92 7.01
C ARG A 122 14.47 -7.56 7.37
N LEU A 123 14.11 -8.66 6.70
CA LEU A 123 12.76 -9.21 6.77
C LEU A 123 12.37 -9.57 8.20
N ASP A 124 13.24 -10.25 8.95
CA ASP A 124 12.94 -10.64 10.33
C ASP A 124 12.67 -9.44 11.25
N SER A 125 13.47 -8.37 11.14
CA SER A 125 13.25 -7.15 11.91
C SER A 125 11.92 -6.47 11.57
N GLN A 126 11.54 -6.48 10.30
CA GLN A 126 10.28 -5.92 9.82
C GLN A 126 9.09 -6.73 10.33
N LEU A 127 9.14 -8.06 10.20
CA LEU A 127 8.10 -8.96 10.69
C LEU A 127 7.89 -8.79 12.20
N ASN A 128 8.97 -8.69 12.97
CA ASN A 128 8.91 -8.44 14.41
C ASN A 128 8.24 -7.10 14.74
N ASP A 129 8.60 -6.02 14.04
CA ASP A 129 7.94 -4.71 14.19
C ASP A 129 6.44 -4.79 13.86
N TYR A 130 6.07 -5.49 12.79
CA TYR A 130 4.70 -5.60 12.31
C TYR A 130 3.80 -6.37 13.29
N TYR A 131 4.28 -7.48 13.83
CA TYR A 131 3.53 -8.27 14.82
C TYR A 131 3.30 -7.55 16.15
N ARG A 132 4.05 -6.47 16.44
CA ARG A 132 3.76 -5.63 17.61
C ARG A 132 2.45 -4.85 17.50
N ALA A 133 1.95 -4.61 16.30
CA ALA A 133 0.72 -3.84 16.10
C ALA A 133 -0.41 -4.62 15.41
N PHE A 134 -0.06 -5.61 14.57
CA PHE A 134 -1.00 -6.36 13.74
C PHE A 134 -0.91 -7.85 13.99
N ARG A 135 -2.07 -8.52 13.91
CA ARG A 135 -2.17 -9.97 14.18
C ARG A 135 -1.94 -10.85 12.95
N TYR A 136 -1.96 -10.24 11.77
CA TYR A 136 -1.78 -10.94 10.50
C TYR A 136 -0.75 -10.21 9.66
N VAL A 137 0.28 -10.94 9.22
CA VAL A 137 1.35 -10.43 8.38
C VAL A 137 1.58 -11.44 7.26
N SER A 138 1.69 -10.95 6.03
CA SER A 138 2.03 -11.73 4.85
C SER A 138 3.20 -11.10 4.12
N VAL A 139 4.06 -11.92 3.53
CA VAL A 139 5.06 -11.50 2.56
C VAL A 139 4.49 -11.72 1.15
N VAL A 140 4.69 -10.74 0.28
CA VAL A 140 4.35 -10.78 -1.14
C VAL A 140 5.64 -10.81 -1.93
N SER A 141 5.81 -11.80 -2.81
CA SER A 141 7.02 -11.91 -3.61
C SER A 141 6.76 -12.41 -5.03
N SER A 142 7.81 -12.56 -5.82
CA SER A 142 7.76 -13.19 -7.15
C SER A 142 7.76 -14.72 -7.04
N GLU A 143 7.43 -15.40 -8.15
CA GLU A 143 7.57 -16.86 -8.24
C GLU A 143 9.00 -17.34 -8.04
N LYS A 144 10.01 -16.53 -8.42
CA LYS A 144 11.42 -16.90 -8.32
C LYS A 144 11.89 -17.03 -6.86
N SER A 145 11.42 -16.14 -6.01
CA SER A 145 11.76 -16.09 -4.58
C SER A 145 10.88 -16.97 -3.70
N ALA A 146 9.85 -17.60 -4.29
CA ALA A 146 8.82 -18.32 -3.55
C ALA A 146 9.36 -19.53 -2.77
N SER A 147 10.28 -20.31 -3.35
CA SER A 147 10.86 -21.49 -2.68
C SER A 147 11.68 -21.09 -1.46
N THR A 148 12.59 -20.13 -1.62
CA THR A 148 13.42 -19.58 -0.53
C THR A 148 12.57 -19.02 0.60
N LEU A 149 11.55 -18.22 0.28
CA LEU A 149 10.64 -17.66 1.28
C LEU A 149 9.75 -18.72 1.93
N SER A 150 9.35 -19.76 1.19
CA SER A 150 8.55 -20.86 1.76
C SER A 150 9.32 -21.61 2.84
N GLU A 151 10.62 -21.85 2.61
CA GLU A 151 11.49 -22.48 3.61
C GLU A 151 11.77 -21.54 4.78
N LEU A 152 12.14 -20.28 4.52
CA LEU A 152 12.42 -19.28 5.55
C LEU A 152 11.22 -19.07 6.50
N LEU A 153 10.01 -19.06 5.94
CA LEU A 153 8.79 -18.76 6.70
C LEU A 153 8.05 -20.00 7.19
N LYS A 154 8.55 -21.21 6.95
CA LYS A 154 7.84 -22.48 7.15
C LYS A 154 7.17 -22.59 8.51
N ASP A 155 7.93 -22.35 9.58
CA ASP A 155 7.49 -22.51 10.97
C ASP A 155 6.98 -21.20 11.61
N SER A 156 6.79 -20.15 10.81
CA SER A 156 6.26 -18.86 11.28
C SER A 156 4.73 -18.73 11.09
N PRO A 157 4.03 -17.81 11.77
CA PRO A 157 2.63 -17.49 11.46
C PRO A 157 2.46 -16.65 10.17
N VAL A 158 3.56 -16.30 9.49
CA VAL A 158 3.57 -15.37 8.36
C VAL A 158 2.98 -16.03 7.11
N GLY A 159 2.08 -15.31 6.45
CA GLY A 159 1.53 -15.71 5.15
C GLY A 159 2.53 -15.49 4.02
N LEU A 160 2.36 -16.22 2.92
CA LEU A 160 3.16 -16.04 1.71
C LEU A 160 2.22 -15.97 0.49
N MET A 161 2.27 -14.83 -0.20
CA MET A 161 1.58 -14.59 -1.45
C MET A 161 2.60 -14.35 -2.56
N VAL A 162 2.31 -14.86 -3.75
CA VAL A 162 3.22 -14.82 -4.88
C VAL A 162 2.54 -14.16 -6.07
N LEU A 163 3.20 -13.21 -6.71
CA LEU A 163 2.82 -12.64 -8.00
C LEU A 163 3.41 -13.50 -9.13
N SER A 164 2.53 -14.13 -9.89
CA SER A 164 2.93 -14.96 -11.03
C SER A 164 3.47 -14.16 -12.20
N ASP A 165 4.11 -14.85 -13.14
CA ASP A 165 4.52 -14.25 -14.40
C ASP A 165 3.36 -13.75 -15.28
N ARG A 166 2.13 -14.21 -14.99
CA ARG A 166 0.89 -13.74 -15.61
C ARG A 166 0.26 -12.56 -14.86
N LEU A 167 0.98 -11.95 -13.91
CA LEU A 167 0.53 -10.84 -13.07
C LEU A 167 -0.71 -11.18 -12.22
N THR A 168 -0.84 -12.44 -11.82
CA THR A 168 -1.91 -12.90 -10.93
C THR A 168 -1.31 -13.32 -9.58
N PHE A 169 -1.94 -12.89 -8.49
CA PHE A 169 -1.48 -13.34 -7.17
C PHE A 169 -2.04 -14.72 -6.82
N ARG A 170 -1.22 -15.55 -6.18
CA ARG A 170 -1.59 -16.83 -5.58
C ARG A 170 -1.10 -16.87 -4.13
N THR A 171 -1.94 -17.30 -3.20
CA THR A 171 -1.50 -17.56 -1.83
C THR A 171 -0.87 -18.95 -1.76
N LEU A 172 0.36 -19.04 -1.25
CA LEU A 172 1.05 -20.31 -0.94
C LEU A 172 0.84 -20.72 0.51
N LYS A 173 0.77 -19.73 1.41
CA LYS A 173 0.53 -19.92 2.84
C LYS A 173 -0.38 -18.80 3.34
N GLU A 174 -1.51 -19.15 3.92
CA GLU A 174 -2.40 -18.16 4.53
C GLU A 174 -1.80 -17.64 5.85
N PRO A 175 -1.86 -16.32 6.14
CA PRO A 175 -1.37 -15.79 7.40
C PRO A 175 -2.24 -16.26 8.56
N LEU A 176 -1.60 -16.69 9.64
CA LEU A 176 -2.25 -17.11 10.87
C LEU A 176 -2.40 -15.94 11.84
N CYS A 177 -3.44 -15.98 12.67
CA CYS A 177 -3.62 -15.00 13.74
C CYS A 177 -2.52 -15.19 14.79
N TRP A 178 -1.77 -14.13 15.08
CA TRP A 178 -0.74 -14.13 16.11
C TRP A 178 -0.89 -12.89 17.00
N THR A 179 -1.30 -13.10 18.24
CA THR A 179 -1.53 -12.01 19.20
C THR A 179 -0.44 -11.89 20.25
N SER A 180 0.41 -12.91 20.42
CA SER A 180 1.38 -12.99 21.52
C SER A 180 2.45 -11.89 21.50
N ALA A 181 2.64 -11.22 20.37
CA ALA A 181 3.60 -10.13 20.22
C ALA A 181 2.94 -8.73 20.26
N ILE A 182 1.61 -8.64 20.34
CA ILE A 182 0.90 -7.36 20.30
C ILE A 182 1.31 -6.50 21.50
N ASP A 183 1.69 -5.26 21.22
CA ASP A 183 2.08 -4.24 22.18
C ASP A 183 1.13 -3.06 22.03
N ALA A 184 0.40 -2.74 23.10
CA ALA A 184 -0.53 -1.62 23.14
C ALA A 184 0.15 -0.30 22.78
N SER A 185 1.42 -0.11 23.15
CA SER A 185 2.19 1.10 22.84
C SER A 185 2.43 1.23 21.35
N ALA A 186 2.80 0.13 20.68
CA ALA A 186 2.98 0.10 19.24
C ALA A 186 1.66 0.42 18.49
N GLN A 187 0.52 -0.07 18.97
CA GLN A 187 -0.79 0.31 18.40
C GLN A 187 -1.13 1.78 18.65
N PHE A 188 -0.84 2.30 19.85
CA PHE A 188 -1.08 3.69 20.21
C PHE A 188 -0.30 4.68 19.33
N ASP A 189 0.96 4.34 19.00
CA ASP A 189 1.82 5.15 18.15
C ASP A 189 1.28 5.29 16.71
N LEU A 190 0.53 4.29 16.23
CA LEU A 190 -0.09 4.31 14.89
C LEU A 190 -1.34 5.20 14.81
N LEU A 191 -1.93 5.55 15.94
CA LEU A 191 -3.14 6.35 16.04
C LEU A 191 -2.80 7.83 16.13
N ARG A 192 -3.59 8.67 15.45
CA ARG A 192 -3.55 10.13 15.61
C ARG A 192 -4.24 10.52 16.91
N LYS A 193 -4.00 11.74 17.42
CA LYS A 193 -4.58 12.23 18.69
C LYS A 193 -6.08 11.90 18.86
N LYS A 194 -6.91 12.33 17.90
CA LYS A 194 -8.37 12.10 17.94
C LYS A 194 -8.75 10.62 17.88
N GLU A 195 -7.97 9.82 17.17
CA GLU A 195 -8.21 8.38 17.04
C GLU A 195 -7.86 7.64 18.34
N ARG A 196 -6.84 8.09 19.08
CA ARG A 196 -6.53 7.57 20.43
C ARG A 196 -7.67 7.83 21.40
N GLU A 197 -8.16 9.07 21.42
CA GLU A 197 -9.32 9.47 22.23
C GLU A 197 -10.55 8.63 21.88
N GLU A 198 -10.79 8.40 20.59
CA GLU A 198 -11.90 7.58 20.11
C GLU A 198 -11.79 6.11 20.54
N VAL A 199 -10.58 5.52 20.53
CA VAL A 199 -10.38 4.15 21.03
C VAL A 199 -10.68 4.06 22.52
N LEU A 200 -10.17 5.00 23.33
CA LEU A 200 -10.42 5.01 24.78
C LEU A 200 -11.92 5.05 25.07
N LEU A 201 -12.65 5.99 24.46
CA LEU A 201 -14.09 6.16 24.65
C LEU A 201 -14.89 4.94 24.19
N GLN A 202 -14.58 4.35 23.03
CA GLN A 202 -15.28 3.16 22.54
C GLN A 202 -14.98 1.90 23.36
N CYS A 203 -13.86 1.86 24.09
CA CYS A 203 -13.54 0.79 25.03
C CYS A 203 -14.05 1.08 26.45
N GLY A 204 -14.84 2.14 26.65
CA GLY A 204 -15.45 2.49 27.95
C GLY A 204 -14.50 3.19 28.92
N ALA A 205 -13.35 3.68 28.46
CA ALA A 205 -12.43 4.48 29.27
C ALA A 205 -12.68 5.98 29.10
N ASP A 206 -12.55 6.74 30.18
CA ASP A 206 -12.63 8.20 30.15
C ASP A 206 -11.35 8.84 29.58
N LEU A 207 -11.49 10.04 29.03
CA LEU A 207 -10.34 10.83 28.63
C LEU A 207 -9.61 11.42 29.85
N PRO A 208 -8.28 11.58 29.80
CA PRO A 208 -7.54 12.25 30.86
C PRO A 208 -8.01 13.69 31.09
N ASP A 209 -8.38 14.01 32.33
CA ASP A 209 -8.44 15.38 32.82
C ASP A 209 -7.06 15.76 33.37
N THR A 210 -6.19 16.30 32.51
CA THR A 210 -4.80 16.64 32.85
C THR A 210 -4.28 17.75 31.96
N THR A 211 -3.11 18.29 32.30
CA THR A 211 -2.46 19.33 31.50
C THR A 211 -2.05 18.82 30.11
N PRO A 212 -1.98 19.68 29.09
CA PRO A 212 -1.57 19.28 27.74
C PRO A 212 -0.23 18.54 27.68
N VAL A 213 0.71 18.90 28.56
CA VAL A 213 2.05 18.27 28.63
C VAL A 213 1.98 16.80 29.07
N ARG A 214 1.02 16.45 29.95
CA ARG A 214 0.82 15.08 30.45
C ARG A 214 -0.22 14.29 29.68
N TYR A 215 -0.92 14.92 28.74
CA TYR A 215 -2.04 14.30 28.05
C TYR A 215 -1.63 13.05 27.27
N TYR A 216 -0.48 13.08 26.60
CA TYR A 216 0.03 11.94 25.84
C TYR A 216 0.25 10.72 26.73
N SER A 217 1.02 10.88 27.81
CA SER A 217 1.37 9.78 28.71
C SER A 217 0.14 9.25 29.44
N ALA A 218 -0.76 10.14 29.89
CA ALA A 218 -2.00 9.75 30.56
C ALA A 218 -2.97 9.00 29.63
N CYS A 219 -3.01 9.33 28.33
CA CYS A 219 -3.74 8.54 27.33
C CYS A 219 -3.09 7.18 27.10
N LEU A 220 -1.76 7.12 27.01
CA LEU A 220 -1.02 5.87 26.80
C LEU A 220 -1.22 4.90 27.96
N GLU A 221 -1.13 5.37 29.21
CA GLU A 221 -1.38 4.56 30.41
C GLU A 221 -2.79 3.95 30.40
N ARG A 222 -3.81 4.78 30.11
CA ARG A 222 -5.20 4.29 29.98
C ARG A 222 -5.34 3.30 28.82
N PHE A 223 -4.68 3.55 27.70
CA PHE A 223 -4.74 2.68 26.52
C PHE A 223 -4.10 1.31 26.76
N GLN A 224 -2.98 1.27 27.50
CA GLN A 224 -2.30 0.05 27.92
C GLN A 224 -3.14 -0.76 28.92
N ALA A 225 -4.00 -0.11 29.71
CA ALA A 225 -4.89 -0.76 30.65
C ALA A 225 -6.18 -1.33 30.02
N LEU A 226 -6.45 -1.06 28.73
CA LEU A 226 -7.61 -1.61 28.03
C LEU A 226 -7.49 -3.12 27.81
N ASP A 227 -8.62 -3.81 27.87
CA ASP A 227 -8.74 -5.20 27.41
C ASP A 227 -8.24 -5.36 25.96
N ASP A 228 -7.42 -6.38 25.73
CA ASP A 228 -6.77 -6.61 24.44
C ASP A 228 -7.78 -6.85 23.32
N ALA A 229 -8.82 -7.67 23.56
CA ALA A 229 -9.77 -8.03 22.51
C ALA A 229 -10.55 -6.80 22.01
N SER A 230 -11.02 -5.99 22.96
CA SER A 230 -11.76 -4.75 22.69
C SER A 230 -10.86 -3.71 22.02
N ARG A 231 -9.68 -3.46 22.58
CA ARG A 231 -8.70 -2.50 22.04
C ARG A 231 -8.31 -2.82 20.62
N ILE A 232 -7.95 -4.08 20.34
CA ILE A 232 -7.54 -4.53 19.01
C ILE A 232 -8.69 -4.37 18.00
N SER A 233 -9.91 -4.75 18.37
CA SER A 233 -11.09 -4.63 17.50
C SER A 233 -11.36 -3.17 17.12
N VAL A 234 -11.36 -2.26 18.11
CA VAL A 234 -11.60 -0.83 17.88
C VAL A 234 -10.44 -0.20 17.10
N PHE A 235 -9.19 -0.56 17.40
CA PHE A 235 -8.01 -0.14 16.66
C PHE A 235 -8.11 -0.49 15.16
N GLU A 236 -8.44 -1.74 14.82
CA GLU A 236 -8.61 -2.18 13.43
C GLU A 236 -9.78 -1.44 12.74
N SER A 237 -10.87 -1.18 13.48
CA SER A 237 -12.02 -0.41 12.99
C SER A 237 -11.66 1.05 12.68
N ILE A 238 -10.85 1.69 13.51
CA ILE A 238 -10.33 3.04 13.28
C ILE A 238 -9.46 3.10 12.02
N LEU A 239 -8.49 2.17 11.90
CA LEU A 239 -7.65 2.12 10.71
C LEU A 239 -8.47 1.84 9.45
N LYS A 240 -9.52 1.01 9.55
CA LYS A 240 -10.47 0.79 8.46
C LYS A 240 -11.08 2.11 7.99
N ARG A 241 -11.67 2.88 8.91
CA ARG A 241 -12.26 4.19 8.60
C ARG A 241 -11.24 5.14 7.98
N ARG A 242 -10.00 5.13 8.44
CA ARG A 242 -8.91 5.95 7.88
C ARG A 242 -8.69 5.64 6.40
N GLY A 243 -8.57 4.37 6.02
CA GLY A 243 -8.38 3.94 4.63
C GLY A 243 -9.62 4.10 3.74
N GLN A 244 -10.83 4.20 4.33
CA GLN A 244 -12.08 4.42 3.58
C GLN A 244 -12.33 5.88 3.16
N ARG A 245 -11.49 6.83 3.59
CA ARG A 245 -11.66 8.25 3.25
C ARG A 245 -11.36 8.58 1.77
N VAL A 246 -10.95 7.59 0.99
CA VAL A 246 -10.69 7.76 -0.44
C VAL A 246 -12.00 7.98 -1.20
N ASP A 247 -12.08 9.09 -1.92
CA ASP A 247 -13.18 9.39 -2.83
C ASP A 247 -13.18 8.42 -4.02
N GLN A 248 -14.04 7.40 -3.95
CA GLN A 248 -14.15 6.37 -4.98
C GLN A 248 -14.69 6.91 -6.30
N ALA A 249 -15.52 7.97 -6.27
CA ALA A 249 -16.06 8.57 -7.47
C ALA A 249 -14.98 9.35 -8.22
N ALA A 250 -14.20 10.17 -7.50
CA ALA A 250 -13.05 10.84 -8.08
C ALA A 250 -12.02 9.84 -8.61
N LEU A 251 -11.70 8.80 -7.85
CA LEU A 251 -10.71 7.79 -8.22
C LEU A 251 -11.11 6.99 -9.48
N ALA A 252 -12.41 6.83 -9.77
CA ALA A 252 -12.89 6.15 -10.96
C ALA A 252 -12.53 6.87 -12.27
N ILE A 253 -12.25 8.17 -12.21
CA ILE A 253 -11.88 9.01 -13.37
C ILE A 253 -10.41 8.79 -13.76
N TYR A 254 -9.55 8.39 -12.81
CA TYR A 254 -8.11 8.29 -13.03
C TYR A 254 -7.78 7.11 -13.96
N PRO A 255 -6.75 7.25 -14.82
CA PRO A 255 -6.14 6.12 -15.51
C PRO A 255 -5.72 5.03 -14.51
N ASP A 256 -5.92 3.76 -14.88
CA ASP A 256 -5.64 2.60 -14.02
C ASP A 256 -4.21 2.64 -13.47
N GLU A 257 -3.25 3.06 -14.30
CA GLU A 257 -1.83 3.13 -14.00
C GLU A 257 -1.49 4.17 -12.93
N PHE A 258 -2.39 5.10 -12.58
CA PHE A 258 -2.19 6.13 -11.56
C PHE A 258 -3.13 6.02 -10.35
N LYS A 259 -4.04 5.04 -10.34
CA LYS A 259 -5.00 4.86 -9.23
C LYS A 259 -4.33 4.65 -7.88
N LEU A 260 -3.20 3.95 -7.81
CA LEU A 260 -2.48 3.78 -6.54
C LEU A 260 -2.00 5.13 -5.97
N ILE A 261 -1.45 5.99 -6.82
CA ILE A 261 -0.95 7.32 -6.40
C ILE A 261 -2.11 8.18 -5.91
N ALA A 262 -3.21 8.20 -6.67
CA ALA A 262 -4.42 8.92 -6.31
C ALA A 262 -5.05 8.38 -5.01
N TYR A 263 -5.05 7.05 -4.83
CA TYR A 263 -5.51 6.40 -3.60
C TYR A 263 -4.70 6.88 -2.38
N ASN A 264 -3.37 6.96 -2.51
CA ASN A 264 -2.47 7.33 -1.41
C ASN A 264 -2.48 8.83 -1.09
N HIS A 265 -2.65 9.69 -2.09
CA HIS A 265 -2.50 11.14 -1.93
C HIS A 265 -3.81 11.92 -1.94
N GLY A 266 -4.94 11.24 -2.05
CA GLY A 266 -6.27 11.85 -2.06
C GLY A 266 -6.71 12.18 -3.48
N ALA A 267 -7.47 11.27 -4.08
CA ALA A 267 -8.10 11.47 -5.37
C ALA A 267 -9.04 12.68 -5.32
N ASN A 268 -8.96 13.53 -6.33
CA ASN A 268 -9.90 14.62 -6.55
C ASN A 268 -10.31 14.67 -8.03
N VAL A 269 -11.55 15.13 -8.26
CA VAL A 269 -12.19 15.13 -9.58
C VAL A 269 -11.38 15.90 -10.62
N ARG A 270 -10.97 17.13 -10.29
CA ARG A 270 -10.24 18.02 -11.21
C ARG A 270 -8.94 17.42 -11.74
N GLN A 271 -8.13 16.82 -10.87
CA GLN A 271 -6.89 16.17 -11.29
C GLN A 271 -7.17 14.88 -12.08
N GLY A 272 -8.23 14.15 -11.74
CA GLY A 272 -8.67 12.97 -12.50
C GLY A 272 -9.08 13.33 -13.93
N GLU A 273 -9.90 14.36 -14.10
CA GLU A 273 -10.34 14.85 -15.41
C GLU A 273 -9.16 15.28 -16.28
N LYS A 274 -8.23 16.05 -15.71
CA LYS A 274 -6.99 16.45 -16.40
C LYS A 274 -6.13 15.27 -16.85
N LEU A 275 -6.00 14.24 -16.01
CA LEU A 275 -5.27 13.02 -16.38
C LEU A 275 -6.00 12.20 -17.44
N LEU A 276 -7.33 12.21 -17.43
CA LEU A 276 -8.14 11.57 -18.46
C LEU A 276 -7.99 12.28 -19.81
N GLU A 277 -8.04 13.62 -19.83
CA GLU A 277 -7.75 14.42 -21.02
C GLU A 277 -6.33 14.17 -21.54
N PHE A 278 -5.33 14.15 -20.65
CA PHE A 278 -3.97 13.76 -21.00
C PHE A 278 -3.94 12.37 -21.65
N ALA A 279 -4.58 11.37 -21.04
CA ALA A 279 -4.58 10.00 -21.53
C ALA A 279 -5.27 9.87 -22.90
N GLN A 280 -6.29 10.68 -23.18
CA GLN A 280 -7.00 10.70 -24.46
C GLN A 280 -6.28 11.49 -25.55
N SER A 281 -5.34 12.37 -25.18
CA SER A 281 -4.55 13.16 -26.14
C SER A 281 -3.62 12.25 -26.97
N LYS A 282 -3.36 12.67 -28.21
CA LYS A 282 -2.43 11.96 -29.11
C LYS A 282 -1.01 12.00 -28.55
N LEU A 283 -0.29 10.90 -28.73
CA LEU A 283 1.13 10.82 -28.49
C LEU A 283 1.87 11.46 -29.67
N GLU A 284 2.41 12.66 -29.44
CA GLU A 284 3.28 13.38 -30.39
C GLU A 284 4.67 12.73 -30.51
#